data_AF-A0A954F8C0-F1
#
_entry.id   AF-A0A954F8C0-F1
#
_cell.length_a   1.000
_cell.length_b   1.000
_cell.length_c   1.000
_cell.angle_alpha   90.00
_cell.angle_beta   90.00
_cell.angle_gamma   90.00
#
_symmetry.space_group_name_H-M   'P 1'
#
loop_
_entity.id
_entity.type
_entity.pdbx_description
1 polymer ?
#
loop_
_entity_poly.entity_id
_entity_poly.type
_entity_poly.pdbx_seq_one_letter_code
_entity_poly.pdbx_strand_id
1 'polypeptide(L)'
;MLRDVVRIRVRLAWEDWRAGLRNPWWRATAVALFAGLVFVLATFGQYGLTVDEPIQHLYGQCLAKWYTSGFADRDALKVNNLYLYGGAFEVWPGLLDRAKGGLPIYALRHLMTALLGLVGVMGAIRLTHLLSGQARAAFFVAILLLLHPLWWGHTFINSKDTPFAVGYVWSLYYIARLVRRLPRFPLGLVIKLGLVLGWTMGVRVGGVVLYPIVGLGLVLGLGFAWRRRELSLGAAMRLGAGLVVLIGVGSYAVMLAFWPWAQVRPLVNPWLAFQEAAKFRWNGEVAFGGGWVSANDLPWDYVPRLLAIQTPEAWLLGLGLALVCMRTLWRSTGRRARIPLLLVVVAALLPVGFVMGTHAVLYDNLRHLLFVLP
;
A
#
# COMPACT_ATOMS: atom_id res chain seq x y z
N MET A 1 6.20 -18.45 33.98
CA MET A 1 5.69 -19.10 32.75
C MET A 1 5.37 -18.11 31.62
N LEU A 2 4.35 -17.23 31.72
CA LEU A 2 4.03 -16.24 30.65
C LEU A 2 5.15 -15.21 30.40
N ARG A 3 5.82 -14.72 31.46
CA ARG A 3 6.97 -13.82 31.33
C ARG A 3 8.18 -14.48 30.64
N ASP A 4 8.41 -15.77 30.90
CA ASP A 4 9.55 -16.52 30.37
C ASP A 4 9.36 -16.84 28.88
N VAL A 5 8.13 -17.17 28.45
CA VAL A 5 7.79 -17.39 27.04
C VAL A 5 7.92 -16.09 26.22
N VAL A 6 7.52 -14.95 26.78
CA VAL A 6 7.70 -13.63 26.15
C VAL A 6 9.19 -13.29 26.06
N ARG A 7 9.98 -13.52 27.13
CA ARG A 7 11.43 -13.28 27.15
C ARG A 7 12.16 -14.13 26.11
N ILE A 8 11.81 -15.41 25.98
CA ILE A 8 12.40 -16.34 25.00
C ILE A 8 12.05 -15.92 23.56
N ARG A 9 10.80 -15.53 23.27
CA ARG A 9 10.41 -15.05 21.93
C ARG A 9 11.06 -13.72 21.56
N VAL A 10 11.21 -12.79 22.50
CA VAL A 10 11.89 -11.51 22.27
C VAL A 10 13.38 -11.74 22.04
N ARG A 11 14.02 -12.64 22.79
CA ARG A 11 15.44 -13.00 22.62
C ARG A 11 15.72 -13.67 21.27
N LEU A 12 14.87 -14.62 20.85
CA LEU A 12 14.96 -15.27 19.54
C LEU A 12 14.75 -14.28 18.38
N ALA A 13 13.79 -13.36 18.50
CA ALA A 13 13.59 -12.30 17.51
C ALA A 13 14.77 -11.32 17.41
N TRP A 14 15.47 -11.06 18.53
CA TRP A 14 16.68 -10.22 18.58
C TRP A 14 17.92 -10.94 18.02
N GLU A 15 18.05 -12.24 18.25
CA GLU A 15 19.13 -13.07 17.70
C GLU A 15 19.00 -13.24 16.18
N ASP A 16 17.79 -13.37 15.64
CA ASP A 16 17.52 -13.38 14.20
C ASP A 16 17.93 -12.05 13.50
N TRP A 17 17.72 -10.91 14.17
CA TRP A 17 18.16 -9.59 13.66
C TRP A 17 19.68 -9.44 13.68
N ARG A 18 20.37 -9.91 14.74
CA ARG A 18 21.84 -9.92 14.81
C ARG A 18 22.46 -10.87 13.78
N ALA A 19 21.86 -12.04 13.56
CA ALA A 19 22.27 -12.95 12.49
C ALA A 19 22.06 -12.33 11.10
N GLY A 20 20.98 -11.57 10.91
CA GLY A 20 20.72 -10.78 9.71
C GLY A 20 21.80 -9.74 9.42
N LEU A 21 22.26 -8.99 10.43
CA LEU A 21 23.33 -7.98 10.28
C LEU A 21 24.71 -8.58 9.95
N ARG A 22 24.92 -9.90 10.09
CA ARG A 22 26.15 -10.52 9.55
C ARG A 22 26.18 -10.45 8.03
N ASN A 23 25.03 -10.51 7.36
CA ASN A 23 24.93 -10.34 5.92
C ASN A 23 25.25 -8.88 5.53
N PRO A 24 26.24 -8.62 4.67
CA PRO A 24 26.60 -7.27 4.27
C PRO A 24 25.44 -6.51 3.61
N TRP A 25 24.54 -7.20 2.90
CA TRP A 25 23.40 -6.57 2.25
C TRP A 25 22.35 -6.07 3.24
N TRP A 26 22.13 -6.75 4.37
CA TRP A 26 21.22 -6.24 5.40
C TRP A 26 21.79 -5.01 6.11
N ARG A 27 23.11 -4.95 6.31
CA ARG A 27 23.79 -3.75 6.79
C ARG A 27 23.64 -2.59 5.79
N ALA A 28 23.90 -2.84 4.51
CA ALA A 28 23.74 -1.84 3.47
C ALA A 28 22.29 -1.33 3.37
N THR A 29 21.29 -2.21 3.45
CA THR A 29 19.87 -1.81 3.49
C THR A 29 19.54 -0.96 4.71
N ALA A 30 20.06 -1.31 5.89
CA ALA A 30 19.86 -0.51 7.10
C ALA A 30 20.48 0.88 6.97
N VAL A 31 21.70 0.97 6.41
CA VAL A 31 22.36 2.24 6.11
C VAL A 31 21.55 3.07 5.11
N ALA A 32 21.03 2.46 4.04
CA ALA A 32 20.20 3.15 3.05
C ALA A 32 18.90 3.71 3.66
N LEU A 33 18.20 2.92 4.48
CA LEU A 33 17.00 3.38 5.18
C LEU A 33 17.31 4.48 6.20
N PHE A 34 18.44 4.37 6.90
CA PHE A 34 18.89 5.39 7.84
C PHE A 34 19.25 6.69 7.11
N ALA A 35 19.95 6.61 5.99
CA ALA A 35 20.25 7.77 5.14
C ALA A 35 18.96 8.42 4.63
N GLY A 36 17.98 7.62 4.19
CA GLY A 36 16.65 8.11 3.80
C GLY A 36 15.93 8.83 4.96
N LEU A 37 15.99 8.27 6.17
CA LEU A 37 15.43 8.92 7.37
C LEU A 37 16.12 10.24 7.69
N VAL A 38 17.45 10.28 7.68
CA VAL A 38 18.22 11.52 7.90
C VAL A 38 17.84 12.56 6.85
N PHE A 39 17.73 12.17 5.59
CA PHE A 39 17.30 13.07 4.52
C PHE A 39 15.89 13.63 4.80
N VAL A 40 14.91 12.76 5.11
CA VAL A 40 13.54 13.19 5.46
C VAL A 40 13.56 14.21 6.59
N LEU A 41 14.30 13.94 7.67
CA LEU A 41 14.40 14.85 8.81
C LEU A 41 15.10 16.18 8.48
N ALA A 42 16.02 16.18 7.52
CA ALA A 42 16.71 17.38 7.08
C ALA A 42 15.89 18.24 6.09
N THR A 43 14.97 17.62 5.32
CA THR A 43 14.33 18.30 4.18
C THR A 43 12.80 18.39 4.25
N PHE A 44 12.12 17.80 5.24
CA PHE A 44 10.64 17.81 5.28
C PHE A 44 10.01 19.21 5.23
N GLY A 45 10.70 20.24 5.73
CA GLY A 45 10.26 21.64 5.68
C GLY A 45 10.58 22.38 4.38
N GLN A 46 11.24 21.74 3.41
CA GLN A 46 11.73 22.37 2.16
C GLN A 46 10.82 22.12 0.95
N TYR A 47 9.70 21.42 1.15
CA TYR A 47 8.74 21.13 0.08
C TYR A 47 7.66 22.22 0.01
N GLY A 48 7.29 22.60 -1.21
CA GLY A 48 6.24 23.58 -1.46
C GLY A 48 4.84 23.02 -1.18
N LEU A 49 3.91 23.93 -0.86
CA LEU A 49 2.51 23.60 -0.64
C LEU A 49 1.81 23.22 -1.95
N THR A 50 1.13 22.08 -1.97
CA THR A 50 0.32 21.64 -3.11
C THR A 50 -1.13 22.10 -3.00
N VAL A 51 -1.85 22.05 -4.13
CA VAL A 51 -3.28 22.39 -4.21
C VAL A 51 -4.19 21.47 -3.40
N ASP A 52 -3.77 20.22 -3.17
CA ASP A 52 -4.55 19.22 -2.41
C ASP A 52 -4.47 19.46 -0.89
N GLU A 53 -3.33 19.94 -0.39
CA GLU A 53 -3.04 19.94 1.04
C GLU A 53 -3.98 20.78 1.90
N PRO A 54 -4.40 22.00 1.51
CA PRO A 54 -5.33 22.79 2.31
C PRO A 54 -6.67 22.07 2.54
N ILE A 55 -7.23 21.44 1.50
CA ILE A 55 -8.51 20.73 1.62
C ILE A 55 -8.36 19.42 2.39
N GLN A 56 -7.22 18.72 2.25
CA GLN A 56 -6.91 17.55 3.08
C GLN A 56 -6.74 17.93 4.56
N HIS A 57 -6.09 19.05 4.83
CA HIS A 57 -5.92 19.55 6.19
C HIS A 57 -7.26 19.88 6.84
N LEU A 58 -8.16 20.59 6.13
CA LEU A 58 -9.53 20.85 6.58
C LEU A 58 -10.28 19.54 6.89
N TYR A 59 -10.18 18.55 5.99
CA TYR A 59 -10.79 17.25 6.23
C TYR A 59 -10.22 16.57 7.49
N GLY A 60 -8.90 16.59 7.69
CA GLY A 60 -8.25 16.11 8.90
C GLY A 60 -8.77 16.78 10.18
N GLN A 61 -8.97 18.10 10.17
CA GLN A 61 -9.55 18.83 11.31
C GLN A 61 -10.99 18.39 11.59
N CYS A 62 -11.82 18.23 10.57
CA CYS A 62 -13.18 17.71 10.70
C CYS A 62 -13.21 16.27 11.22
N LEU A 63 -12.30 15.40 10.75
CA LEU A 63 -12.15 14.04 11.26
C LEU A 63 -11.80 14.05 12.75
N ALA A 64 -10.82 14.89 13.16
CA ALA A 64 -10.46 15.01 14.56
C ALA A 64 -11.65 15.46 15.42
N LYS A 65 -12.47 16.39 14.95
CA LYS A 65 -13.72 16.79 15.64
C LYS A 65 -14.74 15.64 15.70
N TRP A 66 -14.93 14.87 14.64
CA TRP A 66 -15.81 13.70 14.63
C TRP A 66 -15.45 12.72 15.76
N TYR A 67 -14.17 12.37 15.92
CA TYR A 67 -13.77 11.45 16.99
C TYR A 67 -13.77 12.09 18.38
N THR A 68 -13.25 13.31 18.52
CA THR A 68 -13.14 13.98 19.84
C THR A 68 -14.49 14.44 20.41
N SER A 69 -15.49 14.67 19.57
CA SER A 69 -16.87 14.97 19.99
C SER A 69 -17.72 13.72 20.27
N GLY A 70 -17.14 12.52 20.17
CA GLY A 70 -17.91 11.27 20.33
C GLY A 70 -18.93 11.06 19.21
N PHE A 71 -18.56 11.40 17.97
CA PHE A 71 -19.38 11.26 16.75
C PHE A 71 -20.55 12.25 16.63
N ALA A 72 -20.54 13.34 17.39
CA ALA A 72 -21.56 14.38 17.35
C ALA A 72 -21.34 15.39 16.21
N ASP A 73 -20.09 15.81 15.97
CA ASP A 73 -19.72 16.78 14.93
C ASP A 73 -19.73 16.13 13.54
N ARG A 74 -20.67 16.53 12.66
CA ARG A 74 -20.89 15.90 11.35
C ARG A 74 -20.20 16.59 10.18
N ASP A 75 -19.28 17.52 10.41
CA ASP A 75 -18.68 18.31 9.33
C ASP A 75 -17.85 17.45 8.37
N ALA A 76 -17.20 16.40 8.88
CA ALA A 76 -16.42 15.45 8.08
C ALA A 76 -17.26 14.74 6.99
N LEU A 77 -18.59 14.72 7.13
CA LEU A 77 -19.50 14.07 6.19
C LEU A 77 -19.78 14.91 4.94
N LYS A 78 -19.29 16.15 4.89
CA LYS A 78 -19.66 17.14 3.87
C LYS A 78 -18.47 17.86 3.23
N VAL A 79 -17.23 17.51 3.60
CA VAL A 79 -16.03 18.20 3.09
C VAL A 79 -15.79 17.84 1.63
N ASN A 80 -16.22 18.73 0.73
CA ASN A 80 -16.11 18.60 -0.73
C ASN A 80 -16.45 17.16 -1.19
N ASN A 81 -15.61 16.50 -1.97
CA ASN A 81 -15.73 15.07 -2.30
C ASN A 81 -14.93 14.16 -1.34
N LEU A 82 -14.26 14.71 -0.34
CA LEU A 82 -13.41 13.95 0.60
C LEU A 82 -14.21 13.07 1.56
N TYR A 83 -15.51 13.34 1.76
CA TYR A 83 -16.38 12.42 2.49
C TYR A 83 -16.51 11.04 1.79
N LEU A 84 -16.24 10.96 0.47
CA LEU A 84 -16.17 9.70 -0.29
C LEU A 84 -14.86 8.93 -0.07
N TYR A 85 -13.93 9.49 0.69
CA TYR A 85 -12.66 8.88 1.05
C TYR A 85 -12.66 8.60 2.56
N GLY A 86 -11.92 7.58 2.96
CA GLY A 86 -11.65 7.37 4.37
C GLY A 86 -10.53 8.29 4.87
N GLY A 87 -10.54 8.53 6.17
CA GLY A 87 -9.60 9.39 6.88
C GLY A 87 -8.43 8.66 7.53
N ALA A 88 -8.05 7.46 7.07
CA ALA A 88 -7.07 6.62 7.76
C ALA A 88 -5.72 7.31 7.98
N PHE A 89 -5.27 8.10 7.02
CA PHE A 89 -4.12 8.98 7.20
C PHE A 89 -4.51 10.31 7.84
N GLU A 90 -5.55 10.97 7.31
CA GLU A 90 -5.89 12.38 7.62
C GLU A 90 -6.32 12.64 9.07
N VAL A 91 -6.83 11.62 9.77
CA VAL A 91 -7.23 11.77 11.18
C VAL A 91 -6.02 12.11 12.07
N TRP A 92 -4.84 11.57 11.79
CA TRP A 92 -3.65 11.73 12.64
C TRP A 92 -3.08 13.14 12.62
N PRO A 93 -2.77 13.77 11.46
CA PRO A 93 -2.33 15.15 11.45
C PRO A 93 -3.42 16.08 11.98
N GLY A 94 -4.71 15.79 11.76
CA GLY A 94 -5.81 16.58 12.33
C GLY A 94 -5.90 16.51 13.85
N LEU A 95 -5.60 15.36 14.46
CA LEU A 95 -5.51 15.23 15.92
C LEU A 95 -4.29 15.96 16.49
N LEU A 96 -3.15 15.84 15.80
CA LEU A 96 -1.89 16.48 16.20
C LEU A 96 -1.89 18.00 16.01
N ASP A 97 -2.64 18.52 15.04
CA ASP A 97 -2.84 19.96 14.82
C ASP A 97 -3.43 20.66 16.05
N ARG A 98 -4.17 19.93 16.88
CA ARG A 98 -4.75 20.45 18.13
C ARG A 98 -3.73 20.57 19.27
N ALA A 99 -2.54 19.96 19.13
CA ALA A 99 -1.50 19.99 20.15
C ALA A 99 -0.74 21.33 20.09
N LYS A 100 -0.69 22.05 21.22
CA LYS A 100 0.03 23.33 21.32
C LYS A 100 1.54 23.11 21.19
N GLY A 101 2.23 24.01 20.47
CA GLY A 101 3.69 24.04 20.35
C GLY A 101 4.30 23.06 19.34
N GLY A 102 3.49 22.51 18.43
CA GLY A 102 3.96 21.61 17.36
C GLY A 102 4.66 22.33 16.20
N LEU A 103 5.16 21.52 15.26
CA LEU A 103 5.67 22.00 13.97
C LEU A 103 4.58 22.76 13.20
N PRO A 104 4.94 23.68 12.28
CA PRO A 104 4.00 24.23 11.31
C PRO A 104 3.25 23.10 10.59
N ILE A 105 1.93 23.24 10.43
CA ILE A 105 1.06 22.11 10.07
C ILE A 105 1.45 21.42 8.76
N TYR A 106 1.83 22.16 7.72
CA TYR A 106 2.27 21.56 6.46
C TYR A 106 3.61 20.85 6.59
N ALA A 107 4.53 21.39 7.39
CA ALA A 107 5.78 20.70 7.70
C ALA A 107 5.53 19.40 8.49
N LEU A 108 4.60 19.41 9.46
CA LEU A 108 4.17 18.19 10.16
C LEU A 108 3.61 17.15 9.19
N ARG A 109 2.71 17.57 8.28
CA ARG A 109 2.10 16.69 7.29
C ARG A 109 3.14 16.12 6.31
N HIS A 110 4.09 16.94 5.87
CA HIS A 110 5.20 16.48 5.04
C HIS A 110 6.06 15.43 5.75
N LEU A 111 6.42 15.69 7.01
CA LEU A 111 7.17 14.74 7.82
C LEU A 111 6.41 13.42 7.99
N MET A 112 5.13 13.48 8.33
CA MET A 112 4.30 12.28 8.54
C MET A 112 4.15 11.45 7.26
N THR A 113 3.89 12.10 6.13
CA THR A 113 3.74 11.41 4.84
C THR A 113 5.08 10.80 4.40
N ALA A 114 6.19 11.52 4.60
CA ALA A 114 7.52 11.07 4.20
C ALA A 114 8.00 9.87 5.04
N LEU A 115 7.77 9.91 6.35
CA LEU A 115 8.02 8.77 7.24
C LEU A 115 7.18 7.55 6.83
N LEU A 116 5.92 7.76 6.43
CA LEU A 116 5.09 6.68 5.91
C LEU A 116 5.61 6.16 4.57
N GLY A 117 6.15 7.03 3.71
CA GLY A 117 6.87 6.65 2.50
C GLY A 117 8.02 5.68 2.77
N LEU A 118 8.84 5.93 3.79
CA LEU A 118 9.89 4.99 4.22
C LEU A 118 9.31 3.65 4.70
N VAL A 119 8.12 3.64 5.32
CA VAL A 119 7.40 2.41 5.65
C VAL A 119 6.97 1.64 4.39
N GLY A 120 6.63 2.33 3.30
CA GLY A 120 6.40 1.74 1.98
C GLY A 120 7.67 1.06 1.43
N VAL A 121 8.81 1.72 1.52
CA VAL A 121 10.12 1.14 1.14
C VAL A 121 10.42 -0.12 1.94
N MET A 122 10.17 -0.11 3.26
CA MET A 122 10.29 -1.31 4.08
C MET A 122 9.36 -2.44 3.63
N GLY A 123 8.14 -2.12 3.19
CA GLY A 123 7.21 -3.08 2.60
C GLY A 123 7.78 -3.75 1.35
N ALA A 124 8.29 -2.95 0.40
CA ALA A 124 8.91 -3.44 -0.84
C ALA A 124 10.14 -4.32 -0.58
N ILE A 125 11.01 -3.93 0.37
CA ILE A 125 12.15 -4.73 0.83
C ILE A 125 11.68 -6.10 1.35
N ARG A 126 10.67 -6.10 2.23
CA ARG A 126 10.13 -7.33 2.85
C ARG A 126 9.46 -8.23 1.83
N LEU A 127 8.70 -7.66 0.89
CA LEU A 127 8.07 -8.40 -0.20
C LEU A 127 9.12 -9.01 -1.13
N THR A 128 10.09 -8.21 -1.58
CA THR A 128 11.18 -8.67 -2.45
C THR A 128 11.98 -9.80 -1.83
N HIS A 129 12.35 -9.68 -0.54
CA HIS A 129 13.02 -10.77 0.15
C HIS A 129 12.12 -12.01 0.26
N LEU A 130 10.84 -11.83 0.58
CA LEU A 130 9.91 -12.95 0.67
C LEU A 130 9.77 -13.71 -0.66
N LEU A 131 9.84 -13.02 -1.81
CA LEU A 131 9.74 -13.66 -3.12
C LEU A 131 11.06 -14.30 -3.56
N SER A 132 12.17 -13.56 -3.47
CA SER A 132 13.47 -13.97 -4.00
C SER A 132 14.29 -14.85 -3.06
N GLY A 133 14.07 -14.72 -1.74
CA GLY A 133 14.96 -15.27 -0.71
C GLY A 133 16.30 -14.53 -0.59
N GLN A 134 16.52 -13.44 -1.34
CA GLN A 134 17.83 -12.80 -1.46
C GLN A 134 17.88 -11.41 -0.82
N ALA A 135 18.81 -11.22 0.13
CA ALA A 135 19.06 -9.93 0.76
C ALA A 135 19.58 -8.87 -0.24
N ARG A 136 20.37 -9.30 -1.24
CA ARG A 136 20.88 -8.43 -2.32
C ARG A 136 19.76 -7.80 -3.14
N ALA A 137 18.76 -8.58 -3.54
CA ALA A 137 17.62 -8.07 -4.29
C ALA A 137 16.82 -7.04 -3.45
N ALA A 138 16.64 -7.33 -2.16
CA ALA A 138 15.95 -6.42 -1.25
C ALA A 138 16.70 -5.08 -1.06
N PHE A 139 18.04 -5.11 -1.04
CA PHE A 139 18.86 -3.90 -1.05
C PHE A 139 18.65 -3.06 -2.32
N PHE A 140 18.72 -3.67 -3.51
CA PHE A 140 18.55 -2.93 -4.75
C PHE A 140 17.16 -2.32 -4.89
N VAL A 141 16.10 -3.02 -4.47
CA VAL A 141 14.75 -2.45 -4.42
C VAL A 141 14.68 -1.24 -3.47
N ALA A 142 15.37 -1.28 -2.33
CA ALA A 142 15.46 -0.13 -1.43
C ALA A 142 16.08 1.08 -2.13
N ILE A 143 17.24 0.90 -2.76
CA ILE A 143 17.97 1.98 -3.44
C ILE A 143 17.16 2.53 -4.62
N LEU A 144 16.61 1.65 -5.45
CA LEU A 144 15.76 2.05 -6.56
C LEU A 144 14.61 2.92 -6.06
N LEU A 145 13.85 2.48 -5.05
CA LEU A 145 12.68 3.22 -4.56
C LEU A 145 13.03 4.51 -3.82
N LEU A 146 14.11 4.52 -3.04
CA LEU A 146 14.59 5.76 -2.40
C LEU A 146 15.05 6.80 -3.43
N LEU A 147 15.60 6.36 -4.56
CA LEU A 147 16.09 7.24 -5.61
C LEU A 147 15.07 7.48 -6.74
N HIS A 148 13.85 6.94 -6.63
CA HIS A 148 12.82 7.17 -7.64
C HIS A 148 12.21 8.57 -7.41
N PRO A 149 12.36 9.53 -8.35
CA PRO A 149 11.93 10.91 -8.15
C PRO A 149 10.43 11.04 -7.92
N LEU A 150 9.61 10.28 -8.68
CA LEU A 150 8.15 10.25 -8.49
C LEU A 150 7.76 9.73 -7.09
N TRP A 151 8.31 8.59 -6.66
CA TRP A 151 8.09 8.08 -5.30
C TRP A 151 8.51 9.12 -4.26
N TRP A 152 9.77 9.55 -4.31
CA TRP A 152 10.33 10.45 -3.33
C TRP A 152 9.56 11.76 -3.25
N GLY A 153 9.29 12.42 -4.37
CA GLY A 153 8.53 13.67 -4.42
C GLY A 153 7.13 13.53 -3.80
N HIS A 154 6.38 12.49 -4.19
CA HIS A 154 5.04 12.27 -3.63
C HIS A 154 5.04 11.86 -2.16
N THR A 155 6.11 11.25 -1.64
CA THR A 155 6.16 10.91 -0.22
C THR A 155 6.11 12.12 0.70
N PHE A 156 6.49 13.32 0.27
CA PHE A 156 6.38 14.52 1.10
C PHE A 156 5.01 15.20 0.98
N ILE A 157 4.45 15.26 -0.23
CA ILE A 157 3.30 16.16 -0.49
C ILE A 157 1.96 15.42 -0.58
N ASN A 158 1.96 14.10 -0.78
CA ASN A 158 0.78 13.40 -1.26
C ASN A 158 0.15 12.51 -0.17
N SER A 159 -0.73 13.11 0.64
CA SER A 159 -1.35 12.49 1.82
C SER A 159 -2.47 11.49 1.53
N LYS A 160 -2.76 11.22 0.24
CA LYS A 160 -3.70 10.18 -0.21
C LYS A 160 -2.99 9.04 -0.94
N ASP A 161 -2.20 9.37 -1.97
CA ASP A 161 -1.56 8.37 -2.82
C ASP A 161 -0.44 7.60 -2.09
N THR A 162 0.38 8.30 -1.30
CA THR A 162 1.48 7.66 -0.55
C THR A 162 0.96 6.69 0.52
N PRO A 163 0.00 7.07 1.41
CA PRO A 163 -0.55 6.12 2.38
C PRO A 163 -1.26 4.93 1.74
N PHE A 164 -1.91 5.14 0.59
CA PHE A 164 -2.53 4.07 -0.18
C PHE A 164 -1.48 3.09 -0.72
N ALA A 165 -0.40 3.60 -1.34
CA ALA A 165 0.70 2.79 -1.86
C ALA A 165 1.38 1.95 -0.77
N VAL A 166 1.59 2.56 0.40
CA VAL A 166 2.17 1.88 1.56
C VAL A 166 1.25 0.74 2.04
N GLY A 167 -0.06 1.00 2.15
CA GLY A 167 -1.04 -0.04 2.44
C GLY A 167 -1.07 -1.16 1.40
N TYR A 168 -0.96 -0.81 0.12
CA TYR A 168 -0.96 -1.74 -1.00
C TYR A 168 0.21 -2.73 -0.95
N VAL A 169 1.45 -2.25 -0.84
CA VAL A 169 2.63 -3.12 -0.80
C VAL A 169 2.66 -4.01 0.45
N TRP A 170 2.23 -3.50 1.60
CA TRP A 170 2.15 -4.30 2.83
C TRP A 170 1.01 -5.34 2.75
N SER A 171 -0.10 -5.01 2.10
CA SER A 171 -1.16 -5.97 1.79
C SER A 171 -0.62 -7.11 0.93
N LEU A 172 0.11 -6.80 -0.15
CA LEU A 172 0.76 -7.83 -0.99
C LEU A 172 1.74 -8.69 -0.20
N TYR A 173 2.57 -8.08 0.66
CA TYR A 173 3.47 -8.82 1.54
C TYR A 173 2.73 -9.82 2.44
N TYR A 174 1.65 -9.39 3.10
CA TYR A 174 0.90 -10.27 3.99
C TYR A 174 0.08 -11.34 3.24
N ILE A 175 -0.45 -11.03 2.06
CA ILE A 175 -1.08 -12.01 1.15
C ILE A 175 -0.05 -13.07 0.76
N ALA A 176 1.10 -12.66 0.22
CA ALA A 176 2.19 -13.56 -0.16
C ALA A 176 2.65 -14.45 1.00
N ARG A 177 2.78 -13.87 2.20
CA ARG A 177 3.21 -14.58 3.40
C ARG A 177 2.15 -15.58 3.89
N LEU A 178 0.87 -15.23 3.80
CA LEU A 178 -0.24 -16.12 4.15
C LEU A 178 -0.26 -17.32 3.21
N VAL A 179 -0.23 -17.08 1.90
CA VAL A 179 -0.22 -18.13 0.88
C VAL A 179 0.96 -19.09 1.06
N ARG A 180 2.16 -18.58 1.36
CA ARG A 180 3.32 -19.45 1.66
C ARG A 180 3.11 -20.35 2.86
N ARG A 181 2.28 -19.98 3.83
CA ARG A 181 2.05 -20.73 5.08
C ARG A 181 0.80 -21.61 5.05
N LEU A 182 -0.12 -21.44 4.11
CA LEU A 182 -1.32 -22.28 3.98
C LEU A 182 -0.96 -23.78 3.88
N PRO A 183 -1.58 -24.68 4.65
CA PRO A 183 -2.78 -24.46 5.46
C PRO A 183 -2.50 -24.04 6.91
N ARG A 184 -1.24 -24.08 7.39
CA ARG A 184 -0.87 -23.80 8.78
C ARG A 184 -0.24 -22.40 8.92
N PHE A 185 -1.03 -21.44 9.39
CA PHE A 185 -0.61 -20.05 9.55
C PHE A 185 -0.90 -19.54 10.96
N PRO A 186 -0.13 -18.55 11.45
CA PRO A 186 -0.45 -17.89 12.72
C PRO A 186 -1.60 -16.89 12.54
N LEU A 187 -2.55 -16.86 13.48
CA LEU A 187 -3.69 -15.92 13.43
C LEU A 187 -3.25 -14.45 13.35
N GLY A 188 -2.16 -14.09 14.03
CA GLY A 188 -1.60 -12.74 13.96
C GLY A 188 -1.19 -12.30 12.54
N LEU A 189 -0.96 -13.23 11.60
CA LEU A 189 -0.74 -12.89 10.19
C LEU A 189 -2.03 -12.45 9.50
N VAL A 190 -3.14 -13.13 9.79
CA VAL A 190 -4.46 -12.79 9.24
C VAL A 190 -4.96 -11.46 9.81
N ILE A 191 -4.74 -11.23 11.11
CA ILE A 191 -5.04 -9.94 11.75
C ILE A 191 -4.24 -8.81 11.08
N LYS A 192 -2.93 -8.98 10.88
CA LYS A 192 -2.09 -7.98 10.20
C LYS A 192 -2.57 -7.71 8.77
N LEU A 193 -2.95 -8.75 8.03
CA LEU A 193 -3.52 -8.60 6.69
C LEU A 193 -4.83 -7.79 6.74
N GLY A 194 -5.73 -8.12 7.66
CA GLY A 194 -6.98 -7.38 7.87
C GLY A 194 -6.74 -5.90 8.20
N LEU A 195 -5.82 -5.61 9.13
CA LEU A 195 -5.45 -4.24 9.52
C LEU A 195 -4.93 -3.43 8.32
N VAL A 196 -4.01 -3.99 7.53
CA VAL A 196 -3.42 -3.26 6.40
C VAL A 196 -4.40 -3.13 5.23
N LEU A 197 -5.20 -4.16 4.92
CA LEU A 197 -6.25 -4.04 3.91
C LEU A 197 -7.28 -2.99 4.31
N GLY A 198 -7.69 -2.98 5.58
CA GLY A 198 -8.62 -2.00 6.10
C GLY A 198 -8.06 -0.58 6.11
N TRP A 199 -6.78 -0.41 6.46
CA TRP A 199 -6.06 0.85 6.28
C TRP A 199 -6.11 1.30 4.81
N THR A 200 -5.77 0.40 3.88
CA THR A 200 -5.71 0.72 2.44
C THR A 200 -7.07 1.19 1.91
N MET A 201 -8.13 0.46 2.23
CA MET A 201 -9.51 0.86 1.89
C MET A 201 -9.96 2.13 2.64
N GLY A 202 -9.48 2.31 3.87
CA GLY A 202 -9.73 3.49 4.70
C GLY A 202 -8.92 4.72 4.27
N VAL A 203 -8.02 4.61 3.31
CA VAL A 203 -7.46 5.76 2.57
C VAL A 203 -8.26 5.99 1.29
N ARG A 204 -8.52 4.92 0.52
CA ARG A 204 -9.33 4.98 -0.71
C ARG A 204 -10.11 3.69 -0.94
N VAL A 205 -11.38 3.81 -1.35
CA VAL A 205 -12.24 2.67 -1.70
C VAL A 205 -11.66 1.77 -2.80
N GLY A 206 -10.82 2.32 -3.68
CA GLY A 206 -10.09 1.57 -4.72
C GLY A 206 -9.22 0.42 -4.18
N GLY A 207 -8.89 0.42 -2.89
CA GLY A 207 -8.22 -0.70 -2.21
C GLY A 207 -8.98 -2.02 -2.29
N VAL A 208 -10.27 -1.99 -2.61
CA VAL A 208 -11.12 -3.16 -2.88
C VAL A 208 -10.52 -4.10 -3.94
N VAL A 209 -9.68 -3.58 -4.84
CA VAL A 209 -8.97 -4.39 -5.86
C VAL A 209 -8.07 -5.47 -5.26
N LEU A 210 -7.67 -5.33 -3.99
CA LEU A 210 -6.86 -6.33 -3.28
C LEU A 210 -7.68 -7.57 -2.88
N TYR A 211 -9.01 -7.49 -2.77
CA TYR A 211 -9.83 -8.66 -2.42
C TYR A 211 -9.79 -9.76 -3.48
N PRO A 212 -9.91 -9.47 -4.80
CA PRO A 212 -9.63 -10.46 -5.84
C PRO A 212 -8.26 -11.11 -5.72
N ILE A 213 -7.22 -10.35 -5.34
CA ILE A 213 -5.85 -10.89 -5.14
C ILE A 213 -5.79 -11.82 -3.93
N VAL A 214 -6.45 -11.48 -2.82
CA VAL A 214 -6.63 -12.36 -1.65
C VAL A 214 -7.33 -13.66 -2.09
N GLY A 215 -8.47 -13.54 -2.78
CA GLY A 215 -9.26 -14.68 -3.23
C GLY A 215 -8.46 -15.62 -4.14
N LEU A 216 -7.79 -15.07 -5.15
CA LEU A 216 -6.91 -15.82 -6.05
C LEU A 216 -5.78 -16.53 -5.25
N GLY A 217 -5.17 -15.83 -4.30
CA GLY A 217 -4.14 -16.41 -3.44
C GLY A 217 -4.64 -17.56 -2.58
N LEU A 218 -5.84 -17.44 -2.00
CA LEU A 218 -6.48 -18.50 -1.21
C LEU A 218 -6.83 -19.71 -2.10
N VAL A 219 -7.43 -19.50 -3.27
CA VAL A 219 -7.77 -20.57 -4.22
C VAL A 219 -6.52 -21.33 -4.66
N LEU A 220 -5.48 -20.63 -5.09
CA LEU A 220 -4.24 -21.26 -5.55
C LEU A 220 -3.48 -21.95 -4.39
N GLY A 221 -3.40 -21.30 -3.23
CA GLY A 221 -2.69 -21.82 -2.06
C GLY A 221 -3.37 -23.05 -1.44
N LEU A 222 -4.69 -23.00 -1.24
CA LEU A 222 -5.46 -24.12 -0.72
C LEU A 222 -5.60 -25.23 -1.75
N GLY A 223 -5.75 -24.90 -3.04
CA GLY A 223 -5.74 -25.87 -4.13
C GLY A 223 -4.41 -26.62 -4.21
N PHE A 224 -3.29 -25.94 -3.96
CA PHE A 224 -1.98 -26.58 -3.84
C PHE A 224 -1.92 -27.55 -2.63
N ALA A 225 -2.37 -27.11 -1.46
CA ALA A 225 -2.40 -27.94 -0.25
C ALA A 225 -3.30 -29.19 -0.43
N TRP A 226 -4.45 -29.03 -1.07
CA TRP A 226 -5.35 -30.14 -1.43
C TRP A 226 -4.68 -31.13 -2.38
N ARG A 227 -4.05 -30.66 -3.48
CA ARG A 227 -3.33 -31.53 -4.43
C ARG A 227 -2.18 -32.29 -3.79
N ARG A 228 -1.55 -31.73 -2.75
CA ARG A 228 -0.48 -32.37 -1.97
C ARG A 228 -1.02 -33.31 -0.88
N ARG A 229 -2.34 -33.49 -0.78
CA ARG A 229 -3.02 -34.27 0.27
C ARG A 229 -2.71 -33.76 1.69
N GLU A 230 -2.35 -32.47 1.83
CA GLU A 230 -2.19 -31.81 3.14
C GLU A 230 -3.55 -31.51 3.79
N LEU A 231 -4.61 -31.39 2.99
CA LEU A 231 -6.00 -31.18 3.40
C LEU A 231 -6.97 -31.95 2.47
N SER A 232 -8.13 -32.33 2.99
CA SER A 232 -9.28 -32.74 2.17
C SER A 232 -9.93 -31.54 1.48
N LEU A 233 -10.66 -31.77 0.39
CA LEU A 233 -11.35 -30.70 -0.34
C LEU A 233 -12.33 -29.92 0.57
N GLY A 234 -13.13 -30.64 1.37
CA GLY A 234 -14.05 -30.02 2.32
C GLY A 234 -13.34 -29.18 3.39
N ALA A 235 -12.20 -29.63 3.90
CA ALA A 235 -11.39 -28.86 4.85
C ALA A 235 -10.80 -27.59 4.19
N ALA A 236 -10.33 -27.70 2.95
CA ALA A 236 -9.84 -26.57 2.18
C ALA A 236 -10.94 -25.53 1.94
N MET A 237 -12.15 -25.94 1.54
CA MET A 237 -13.29 -25.03 1.35
C MET A 237 -13.70 -24.32 2.63
N ARG A 238 -13.82 -25.04 3.75
CA ARG A 238 -14.16 -24.45 5.06
C ARG A 238 -13.09 -23.46 5.53
N LEU A 239 -11.81 -23.82 5.38
CA LEU A 239 -10.70 -22.93 5.71
C LEU A 239 -10.67 -21.68 4.84
N GLY A 240 -10.90 -21.84 3.53
CA GLY A 240 -10.99 -20.73 2.58
C GLY A 240 -12.13 -19.78 2.92
N ALA A 241 -13.33 -20.31 3.14
CA ALA A 241 -14.50 -19.52 3.55
C ALA A 241 -14.26 -18.79 4.87
N GLY A 242 -13.72 -19.49 5.88
CA GLY A 242 -13.37 -18.87 7.17
C GLY A 242 -12.35 -17.74 7.03
N LEU A 243 -11.34 -17.90 6.17
CA LEU A 243 -10.35 -16.86 5.89
C LEU A 243 -10.96 -15.67 5.15
N VAL A 244 -11.83 -15.89 4.17
CA VAL A 244 -12.54 -14.82 3.45
C VAL A 244 -13.38 -14.01 4.42
N VAL A 245 -14.16 -14.67 5.28
CA VAL A 245 -14.98 -14.00 6.30
C VAL A 245 -14.10 -13.22 7.28
N LEU A 246 -13.05 -13.86 7.83
CA LEU A 246 -12.21 -13.22 8.84
C LEU A 246 -11.43 -12.01 8.28
N ILE A 247 -10.85 -12.14 7.08
CA ILE A 247 -10.12 -11.05 6.42
C ILE A 247 -11.11 -9.95 6.01
N GLY A 248 -12.25 -10.33 5.41
CA GLY A 248 -13.28 -9.40 4.96
C GLY A 248 -13.83 -8.57 6.12
N VAL A 249 -14.34 -9.23 7.17
CA VAL A 249 -14.88 -8.54 8.35
C VAL A 249 -13.80 -7.72 9.06
N GLY A 250 -12.60 -8.28 9.25
CA GLY A 250 -11.52 -7.57 9.95
C GLY A 250 -11.06 -6.32 9.21
N SER A 251 -10.87 -6.40 7.89
CA SER A 251 -10.47 -5.24 7.09
C SER A 251 -11.61 -4.24 6.91
N TYR A 252 -12.86 -4.69 6.78
CA TYR A 252 -14.01 -3.79 6.72
C TYR A 252 -14.21 -3.01 8.02
N ALA A 253 -14.08 -3.66 9.17
CA ALA A 253 -14.19 -2.99 10.47
C ALA A 253 -13.12 -1.90 10.63
N VAL A 254 -11.88 -2.16 10.20
CA VAL A 254 -10.79 -1.18 10.24
C VAL A 254 -11.05 -0.03 9.26
N MET A 255 -11.50 -0.32 8.05
CA MET A 255 -11.91 0.71 7.08
C MET A 255 -13.00 1.61 7.67
N LEU A 256 -14.06 1.01 8.23
CA LEU A 256 -15.14 1.75 8.88
C LEU A 256 -14.62 2.60 10.03
N ALA A 257 -13.70 2.10 10.84
CA ALA A 257 -13.15 2.84 11.98
C ALA A 257 -12.53 4.18 11.57
N PHE A 258 -12.03 4.31 10.34
CA PHE A 258 -11.41 5.51 9.79
C PHE A 258 -12.28 6.31 8.81
N TRP A 259 -13.52 5.89 8.54
CA TRP A 259 -14.33 6.51 7.49
C TRP A 259 -15.72 6.94 8.03
N PRO A 260 -15.85 8.17 8.57
CA PRO A 260 -17.08 8.63 9.21
C PRO A 260 -18.33 8.52 8.34
N TRP A 261 -18.22 8.86 7.05
CA TRP A 261 -19.33 8.73 6.13
C TRP A 261 -19.77 7.27 5.97
N ALA A 262 -18.84 6.34 5.90
CA ALA A 262 -19.17 4.92 5.93
C ALA A 262 -19.79 4.49 7.27
N GLN A 263 -19.33 5.01 8.42
CA GLN A 263 -19.91 4.66 9.73
C GLN A 263 -21.40 4.98 9.83
N VAL A 264 -21.87 6.07 9.21
CA VAL A 264 -23.28 6.48 9.24
C VAL A 264 -24.18 5.48 8.49
N ARG A 265 -23.74 4.97 7.35
CA ARG A 265 -24.43 3.90 6.61
C ARG A 265 -23.43 2.85 6.15
N PRO A 266 -23.08 1.89 7.03
CA PRO A 266 -21.95 0.98 6.83
C PRO A 266 -21.97 0.17 5.56
N LEU A 267 -23.12 -0.13 4.95
CA LEU A 267 -23.20 -0.90 3.71
C LEU A 267 -23.44 0.00 2.49
N VAL A 268 -24.27 1.02 2.63
CA VAL A 268 -24.73 1.83 1.49
C VAL A 268 -23.68 2.84 1.08
N ASN A 269 -23.05 3.53 2.03
CA ASN A 269 -22.12 4.60 1.70
C ASN A 269 -20.83 4.09 1.03
N PRO A 270 -20.18 3.00 1.50
CA PRO A 270 -19.05 2.41 0.77
C PRO A 270 -19.41 1.95 -0.65
N TRP A 271 -20.62 1.42 -0.84
CA TRP A 271 -21.11 1.05 -2.17
C TRP A 271 -21.28 2.26 -3.08
N LEU A 272 -21.88 3.34 -2.57
CA LEU A 272 -22.01 4.60 -3.31
C LEU A 272 -20.63 5.20 -3.64
N ALA A 273 -19.69 5.22 -2.69
CA ALA A 273 -18.32 5.68 -2.94
C ALA A 273 -17.61 4.85 -4.01
N PHE A 274 -17.82 3.54 -4.04
CA PHE A 274 -17.30 2.68 -5.09
C PHE A 274 -17.89 3.04 -6.47
N GLN A 275 -19.20 3.28 -6.55
CA GLN A 275 -19.86 3.69 -7.79
C GLN A 275 -19.38 5.05 -8.29
N GLU A 276 -19.25 6.02 -7.38
CA GLU A 276 -18.71 7.35 -7.69
C GLU A 276 -17.27 7.27 -8.16
N ALA A 277 -16.42 6.49 -7.48
CA ALA A 277 -15.02 6.29 -7.88
C ALA A 277 -14.91 5.61 -9.25
N ALA A 278 -15.79 4.65 -9.57
CA ALA A 278 -15.78 3.95 -10.86
C ALA A 278 -16.27 4.81 -12.02
N LYS A 279 -17.09 5.84 -11.76
CA LYS A 279 -17.65 6.76 -12.77
C LYS A 279 -17.02 8.15 -12.74
N PHE A 280 -16.02 8.35 -11.89
CA PHE A 280 -15.47 9.66 -11.61
C PHE A 280 -14.96 10.30 -12.91
N ARG A 281 -15.51 11.47 -13.23
CA ARG A 281 -15.06 12.31 -14.35
C ARG A 281 -14.42 13.57 -13.80
N TRP A 282 -13.23 13.86 -14.28
CA TRP A 282 -12.56 15.13 -14.02
C TRP A 282 -12.44 15.88 -15.33
N ASN A 283 -13.06 17.04 -15.43
CA ASN A 283 -13.15 17.82 -16.67
C ASN A 283 -11.91 18.70 -16.92
N GLY A 284 -10.79 18.39 -16.28
CA GLY A 284 -9.53 19.08 -16.49
C GLY A 284 -8.76 18.54 -17.69
N GLU A 285 -7.74 19.28 -18.09
CA GLU A 285 -6.80 18.90 -19.13
C GLU A 285 -5.44 18.59 -18.54
N VAL A 286 -4.69 17.70 -19.19
CA VAL A 286 -3.33 17.34 -18.83
C VAL A 286 -2.40 17.65 -20.00
N ALA A 287 -1.19 18.12 -19.69
CA ALA A 287 -0.16 18.32 -20.70
C ALA A 287 0.40 16.94 -21.13
N PHE A 288 0.19 16.56 -22.39
CA PHE A 288 0.65 15.30 -22.94
C PHE A 288 0.95 15.41 -24.44
N GLY A 289 2.05 14.82 -24.89
CA GLY A 289 2.38 14.75 -26.32
C GLY A 289 2.57 16.10 -27.02
N GLY A 290 2.89 17.16 -26.28
CA GLY A 290 3.07 18.52 -26.81
C GLY A 290 1.80 19.37 -26.86
N GLY A 291 0.67 18.90 -26.31
CA GLY A 291 -0.58 19.65 -26.21
C GLY A 291 -1.32 19.42 -24.90
N TRP A 292 -2.49 20.04 -24.78
CA TRP A 292 -3.44 19.80 -23.70
C TRP A 292 -4.44 18.74 -24.14
N VAL A 293 -4.60 17.70 -23.33
CA VAL A 293 -5.48 16.56 -23.60
C VAL A 293 -6.48 16.47 -22.45
N SER A 294 -7.76 16.29 -22.76
CA SER A 294 -8.79 16.07 -21.74
C SER A 294 -8.48 14.83 -20.92
N ALA A 295 -8.57 14.92 -19.60
CA ALA A 295 -8.36 13.76 -18.72
C ALA A 295 -9.43 12.66 -18.89
N ASN A 296 -10.54 12.96 -19.57
CA ASN A 296 -11.58 11.99 -19.93
C ASN A 296 -11.31 11.28 -21.26
N ASP A 297 -10.31 11.72 -22.04
CA ASP A 297 -10.00 11.20 -23.38
C ASP A 297 -8.49 10.95 -23.51
N LEU A 298 -7.94 10.21 -22.54
CA LEU A 298 -6.52 9.89 -22.54
C LEU A 298 -6.22 8.77 -23.55
N PRO A 299 -5.16 8.93 -24.38
CA PRO A 299 -4.74 7.89 -25.29
C PRO A 299 -4.22 6.67 -24.52
N TRP A 300 -4.34 5.48 -25.12
CA TRP A 300 -3.95 4.23 -24.47
C TRP A 300 -2.47 4.20 -24.05
N ASP A 301 -1.60 4.94 -24.76
CA ASP A 301 -0.17 5.01 -24.52
C ASP A 301 0.21 6.03 -23.44
N TYR A 302 -0.75 6.77 -22.87
CA TYR A 302 -0.51 7.75 -21.80
C TYR A 302 0.28 7.15 -20.64
N VAL A 303 -0.19 6.03 -20.07
CA VAL A 303 0.46 5.39 -18.91
C VAL A 303 1.84 4.80 -19.26
N PRO A 304 1.99 3.97 -20.31
CA PRO A 304 3.30 3.46 -20.70
C PRO A 304 4.32 4.57 -21.04
N ARG A 305 3.89 5.63 -21.74
CA ARG A 305 4.76 6.73 -22.12
C ARG A 305 5.18 7.56 -20.91
N LEU A 306 4.27 7.87 -19.98
CA LEU A 306 4.63 8.55 -18.75
C LEU A 306 5.56 7.70 -17.88
N LEU A 307 5.34 6.38 -17.80
CA LEU A 307 6.26 5.50 -17.09
C LEU A 307 7.65 5.56 -17.71
N ALA A 308 7.76 5.53 -19.04
CA ALA A 308 9.05 5.65 -19.72
C ALA A 308 9.74 7.01 -19.50
N ILE A 309 8.97 8.11 -19.40
CA ILE A 309 9.50 9.47 -19.22
C ILE A 309 9.85 9.77 -17.76
N GLN A 310 9.04 9.31 -16.80
CA GLN A 310 9.14 9.68 -15.37
C GLN A 310 9.89 8.66 -14.52
N THR A 311 10.31 7.54 -15.12
CA THR A 311 11.09 6.51 -14.46
C THR A 311 12.56 6.65 -14.87
N PRO A 312 13.50 6.78 -13.92
CA PRO A 312 14.92 6.85 -14.24
C PRO A 312 15.41 5.62 -15.03
N GLU A 313 16.46 5.78 -15.83
CA GLU A 313 17.02 4.71 -16.65
C GLU A 313 17.49 3.53 -15.79
N ALA A 314 18.04 3.81 -14.60
CA ALA A 314 18.44 2.79 -13.63
C ALA A 314 17.26 1.88 -13.21
N TRP A 315 16.05 2.43 -13.16
CA TRP A 315 14.83 1.66 -12.89
C TRP A 315 14.41 0.81 -14.08
N LEU A 316 14.46 1.35 -15.30
CA LEU A 316 14.15 0.60 -16.52
C LEU A 316 15.12 -0.58 -16.70
N LEU A 317 16.42 -0.35 -16.44
CA LEU A 317 17.43 -1.41 -16.39
C LEU A 317 17.11 -2.42 -15.28
N GLY A 318 16.74 -1.94 -14.08
CA GLY A 318 16.32 -2.79 -12.97
C GLY A 318 15.12 -3.67 -13.31
N LEU A 319 14.11 -3.14 -14.00
CA LEU A 319 12.94 -3.87 -14.49
C LEU A 319 13.34 -4.93 -15.53
N GLY A 320 14.20 -4.57 -16.49
CA GLY A 320 14.73 -5.51 -17.48
C GLY A 320 15.48 -6.68 -16.82
N LEU A 321 16.36 -6.38 -15.87
CA LEU A 321 17.08 -7.39 -15.08
C LEU A 321 16.11 -8.24 -14.25
N ALA A 322 15.10 -7.63 -13.63
CA ALA A 322 14.09 -8.33 -12.85
C ALA A 322 13.31 -9.32 -13.73
N LEU A 323 12.94 -8.98 -14.96
CA LEU A 323 12.28 -9.89 -15.91
C LEU A 323 13.16 -11.09 -16.28
N VAL A 324 14.46 -10.87 -16.53
CA VAL A 324 15.42 -11.95 -16.81
C VAL A 324 15.59 -12.86 -15.59
N CYS A 325 15.79 -12.27 -14.41
CA CYS A 325 15.91 -12.99 -13.15
C CYS A 325 14.59 -13.67 -12.74
N MET A 326 13.44 -13.16 -13.15
CA MET A 326 12.14 -13.76 -12.84
C MET A 326 12.00 -15.10 -13.55
N ARG A 327 12.52 -15.24 -14.78
CA ARG A 327 12.55 -16.53 -15.49
C ARG A 327 13.41 -17.56 -14.76
N THR A 328 14.58 -17.17 -14.24
CA THR A 328 15.44 -18.08 -13.47
C THR A 328 14.83 -18.42 -12.12
N LEU A 329 14.30 -17.42 -11.41
CA LEU A 329 13.58 -17.59 -10.14
C LEU A 329 12.37 -18.51 -10.30
N TRP A 330 11.58 -18.34 -11.36
CA TRP A 330 10.44 -19.20 -11.66
C TRP A 330 10.88 -20.65 -11.82
N ARG A 331 11.99 -20.91 -12.53
CA ARG A 331 12.51 -22.26 -12.75
C ARG A 331 13.08 -22.89 -11.49
N SER A 332 13.80 -22.13 -10.67
CA SER A 332 14.45 -22.64 -9.45
C SER A 332 13.52 -22.75 -8.24
N THR A 333 12.38 -22.03 -8.24
CA THR A 333 11.42 -22.07 -7.13
C THR A 333 10.41 -23.21 -7.28
N GLY A 334 10.10 -23.86 -6.15
CA GLY A 334 9.03 -24.85 -6.09
C GLY A 334 7.66 -24.24 -6.40
N ARG A 335 6.73 -25.06 -6.93
CA ARG A 335 5.39 -24.62 -7.38
C ARG A 335 4.65 -23.72 -6.38
N ARG A 336 4.76 -24.01 -5.07
CA ARG A 336 4.14 -23.21 -4.00
C ARG A 336 4.72 -21.80 -3.86
N ALA A 337 6.03 -21.64 -4.08
CA ALA A 337 6.70 -20.34 -4.02
C ALA A 337 6.43 -19.46 -5.26
N ARG A 338 5.97 -20.06 -6.37
CA ARG A 338 5.56 -19.33 -7.58
C ARG A 338 4.21 -18.61 -7.43
N ILE A 339 3.34 -19.08 -6.54
CA ILE A 339 2.00 -18.47 -6.34
C ILE A 339 2.14 -17.01 -5.87
N PRO A 340 2.88 -16.68 -4.80
CA PRO A 340 3.13 -15.28 -4.42
C PRO A 340 3.69 -14.40 -5.53
N LEU A 341 4.63 -14.93 -6.33
CA LEU A 341 5.22 -14.18 -7.44
C LEU A 341 4.17 -13.85 -8.51
N LEU A 342 3.33 -14.82 -8.87
CA LEU A 342 2.20 -14.60 -9.78
C LEU A 342 1.24 -13.54 -9.22
N LEU A 343 0.90 -13.60 -7.94
CA LEU A 343 -0.01 -12.62 -7.32
C LEU A 343 0.54 -11.20 -7.40
N VAL A 344 1.84 -11.01 -7.18
CA VAL A 344 2.48 -9.68 -7.27
C VAL A 344 2.50 -9.18 -8.71
N VAL A 345 2.81 -10.05 -9.69
CA VAL A 345 2.75 -9.68 -11.11
C VAL A 345 1.33 -9.28 -11.52
N VAL A 346 0.31 -10.05 -11.09
CA VAL A 346 -1.09 -9.70 -11.33
C VAL A 346 -1.44 -8.38 -10.65
N ALA A 347 -1.04 -8.17 -9.40
CA ALA A 347 -1.31 -6.94 -8.67
C ALA A 347 -0.65 -5.70 -9.29
N ALA A 348 0.54 -5.83 -9.88
CA ALA A 348 1.21 -4.73 -10.57
C ALA A 348 0.60 -4.44 -11.95
N LEU A 349 0.28 -5.48 -12.73
CA LEU A 349 -0.17 -5.33 -14.11
C LEU A 349 -1.68 -5.08 -14.25
N LEU A 350 -2.51 -5.66 -13.38
CA LEU A 350 -3.97 -5.56 -13.47
C LEU A 350 -4.47 -4.12 -13.38
N PRO A 351 -4.00 -3.28 -12.43
CA PRO A 351 -4.45 -1.88 -12.35
C PRO A 351 -4.02 -1.06 -13.57
N VAL A 352 -2.79 -1.27 -14.07
CA VAL A 352 -2.29 -0.62 -15.27
C VAL A 352 -3.12 -1.01 -16.49
N GLY A 353 -3.33 -2.31 -16.70
CA GLY A 353 -4.15 -2.81 -17.79
C GLY A 353 -5.61 -2.40 -17.70
N PHE A 354 -6.16 -2.31 -16.48
CA PHE A 354 -7.52 -1.81 -16.27
C PHE A 354 -7.65 -0.34 -16.67
N VAL A 355 -6.71 0.51 -16.24
CA VAL A 355 -6.70 1.94 -16.62
C VAL A 355 -6.58 2.09 -18.13
N MET A 356 -5.67 1.35 -18.76
CA MET A 356 -5.46 1.39 -20.22
C MET A 356 -6.69 0.90 -20.99
N GLY A 357 -7.34 -0.17 -20.53
CA GLY A 357 -8.49 -0.79 -21.22
C GLY A 357 -9.81 -0.07 -20.98
N THR A 358 -9.94 0.68 -19.89
CA THR A 358 -11.19 1.41 -19.55
C THR A 358 -11.10 2.91 -19.80
N HIS A 359 -9.93 3.43 -20.20
CA HIS A 359 -9.66 4.86 -20.31
C HIS A 359 -10.02 5.61 -19.02
N ALA A 360 -9.66 5.01 -17.87
CA ALA A 360 -9.94 5.62 -16.58
C ALA A 360 -9.26 6.98 -16.46
N VAL A 361 -9.96 7.96 -15.89
CA VAL A 361 -9.49 9.34 -15.76
C VAL A 361 -8.23 9.38 -14.89
N LEU A 362 -7.14 9.89 -15.47
CA LEU A 362 -5.90 10.19 -14.77
C LEU A 362 -5.56 11.68 -14.91
N TYR A 363 -4.97 12.24 -13.86
CA TYR A 363 -4.48 13.60 -13.86
C TYR A 363 -3.31 13.76 -12.89
N ASP A 364 -2.58 14.86 -13.04
CA ASP A 364 -1.30 15.13 -12.35
C ASP A 364 -0.33 13.93 -12.45
N ASN A 365 -0.08 13.48 -13.69
CA ASN A 365 0.83 12.39 -14.00
C ASN A 365 0.37 11.01 -13.47
N LEU A 366 1.31 10.20 -12.99
CA LEU A 366 1.10 8.83 -12.53
C LEU A 366 0.77 8.72 -11.04
N ARG A 367 0.41 9.83 -10.36
CA ARG A 367 0.14 9.83 -8.91
C ARG A 367 -0.90 8.78 -8.49
N HIS A 368 -1.93 8.56 -9.30
CA HIS A 368 -2.97 7.57 -9.02
C HIS A 368 -2.48 6.12 -9.13
N LEU A 369 -1.39 5.89 -9.85
CA LEU A 369 -0.72 4.60 -10.00
C LEU A 369 0.57 4.49 -9.18
N LEU A 370 0.83 5.44 -8.26
CA LEU A 370 2.01 5.46 -7.40
C LEU A 370 2.20 4.14 -6.63
N PHE A 371 1.09 3.48 -6.29
CA PHE A 371 1.07 2.19 -5.58
C PHE A 371 1.61 1.00 -6.37
N VAL A 372 1.82 1.15 -7.67
CA VAL A 372 2.39 0.11 -8.55
C VAL A 372 3.93 0.12 -8.51
N LEU A 373 4.56 1.22 -8.07
CA LEU A 373 6.03 1.33 -8.03
C LEU A 373 6.70 0.40 -7.01
N PRO A 374 6.25 0.29 -5.75
CA PRO A 374 6.86 -0.57 -4.73
C PRO A 374 6.50 -2.05 -4.90
#